data_AF-A0A8H3C7V4-F1
#
_entry.id   AF-A0A8H3C7V4-F1
#
_cell.length_a   1.000
_cell.length_b   1.000
_cell.length_c   1.000
_cell.angle_alpha   90.00
_cell.angle_beta   90.00
_cell.angle_gamma   90.00
#
_symmetry.space_group_name_H-M   'P 1'
#
loop_
_entity.id
_entity.type
_entity.pdbx_description
1 polymer ?
#
loop_
_entity_poly.entity_id
_entity_poly.type
_entity_poly.pdbx_seq_one_letter_code
_entity_poly.pdbx_strand_id
1 'polypeptide(L)'
;MILNTKAVALLALTLGARAIATKIDPPYNDGIHLAISPTCGAPSANGSVVDVNAGLYALSEYKTIVSFGDSFTSSGKSDGSEPDPPVQTGTSPRYGGRFANGYVWIENLANDTGAHLLDYAVPGAVTDTAIWPSKATESSFVQQVAIFQNQSHSFNPKTTLYSVFL
;
A
#
# COMPACT_ATOMS: atom_id res chain seq x y z
N MET A 1 -48.81 -25.50 58.76
CA MET A 1 -47.51 -25.63 58.07
C MET A 1 -47.76 -25.31 56.60
N ILE A 2 -47.55 -24.05 56.19
CA ILE A 2 -47.81 -23.56 54.84
C ILE A 2 -46.44 -23.41 54.17
N LEU A 3 -46.11 -24.27 53.19
CA LEU A 3 -44.89 -24.14 52.41
C LEU A 3 -45.20 -23.28 51.16
N ASN A 4 -44.63 -22.08 51.14
CA ASN A 4 -44.72 -21.12 50.05
C ASN A 4 -43.59 -21.41 49.04
N THR A 5 -43.89 -22.05 47.91
CA THR A 5 -42.89 -22.39 46.90
C THR A 5 -42.82 -21.27 45.85
N LYS A 6 -41.77 -20.44 45.90
CA LYS A 6 -41.44 -19.51 44.81
C LYS A 6 -40.76 -20.30 43.70
N ALA A 7 -41.40 -20.39 42.53
CA ALA A 7 -40.76 -20.89 41.32
C ALA A 7 -39.80 -19.82 40.78
N VAL A 8 -38.51 -20.15 40.68
CA VAL A 8 -37.51 -19.34 39.98
C VAL A 8 -37.33 -19.96 38.60
N ALA A 9 -37.77 -19.27 37.55
CA ALA A 9 -37.52 -19.66 36.17
C ALA A 9 -36.09 -19.26 35.78
N LEU A 10 -35.25 -20.24 35.45
CA LEU A 10 -33.90 -20.00 34.93
C LEU A 10 -33.99 -19.80 33.41
N LEU A 11 -33.80 -18.56 32.95
CA LEU A 11 -33.73 -18.24 31.52
C LEU A 11 -32.27 -18.44 31.05
N ALA A 12 -32.00 -19.53 30.33
CA ALA A 12 -30.69 -19.75 29.71
C ALA A 12 -30.61 -18.96 28.38
N LEU A 13 -29.86 -17.85 28.37
CA LEU A 13 -29.47 -17.18 27.11
C LEU A 13 -28.33 -17.96 26.47
N THR A 14 -28.62 -18.71 25.41
CA THR A 14 -27.59 -19.26 24.53
C THR A 14 -27.09 -18.15 23.60
N LEU A 15 -25.91 -17.58 23.88
CA LEU A 15 -25.19 -16.78 22.90
C LEU A 15 -24.68 -17.72 21.79
N GLY A 16 -25.40 -17.76 20.67
CA GLY A 16 -24.87 -18.34 19.43
C GLY A 16 -23.81 -17.40 18.86
N ALA A 17 -22.53 -17.70 19.10
CA ALA A 17 -21.45 -17.05 18.38
C ALA A 17 -21.51 -17.51 16.92
N ARG A 18 -21.96 -16.62 16.02
CA ARG A 18 -21.75 -16.81 14.58
C ARG A 18 -20.27 -16.66 14.32
N ALA A 19 -19.56 -17.78 14.14
CA ALA A 19 -18.24 -17.76 13.55
C ALA A 19 -18.36 -17.16 12.15
N ILE A 20 -17.82 -15.96 11.97
CA ILE A 20 -17.61 -15.38 10.64
C ILE A 20 -16.55 -16.28 10.00
N ALA A 21 -16.92 -16.95 8.90
CA ALA A 21 -15.95 -17.68 8.11
C ALA A 21 -14.89 -16.67 7.64
N THR A 22 -13.68 -16.78 8.18
CA THR A 22 -12.52 -16.11 7.63
C THR A 22 -12.40 -16.58 6.19
N LYS A 23 -12.55 -15.65 5.24
CA LYS A 23 -12.16 -15.88 3.87
C LYS A 23 -10.68 -16.28 3.95
N ILE A 24 -10.36 -17.53 3.65
CA ILE A 24 -8.97 -17.95 3.50
C ILE A 24 -8.52 -17.24 2.23
N ASP A 25 -7.74 -16.17 2.40
CA ASP A 25 -7.06 -15.56 1.28
C ASP A 25 -6.28 -16.66 0.56
N PRO A 26 -6.30 -16.72 -0.79
CA PRO A 26 -5.45 -17.64 -1.52
C PRO A 26 -4.03 -17.53 -0.98
N PRO A 27 -3.26 -18.64 -0.90
CA PRO A 27 -1.94 -18.64 -0.31
C PRO A 27 -1.15 -17.47 -0.88
N TYR A 28 -0.83 -16.53 0.01
CA TYR A 28 -0.07 -15.34 -0.29
C TYR A 28 1.18 -15.76 -1.08
N ASN A 29 1.55 -14.99 -2.11
CA ASN A 29 2.74 -15.33 -2.89
C ASN A 29 3.93 -15.44 -1.92
N ASP A 30 4.95 -16.21 -2.29
CA ASP A 30 6.17 -16.42 -1.50
C ASP A 30 7.06 -15.15 -1.37
N GLY A 31 6.43 -13.98 -1.42
CA GLY A 31 7.01 -12.65 -1.45
C GLY A 31 7.38 -12.20 -2.86
N ILE A 32 7.56 -10.90 -3.03
CA ILE A 32 8.15 -10.31 -4.22
C ILE A 32 9.61 -10.74 -4.33
N HIS A 33 9.92 -11.40 -5.45
CA HIS A 33 11.26 -11.75 -5.86
C HIS A 33 11.49 -11.39 -7.33
N LEU A 34 12.75 -11.20 -7.71
CA LEU A 34 13.10 -10.94 -9.10
C LEU A 34 12.75 -12.17 -9.93
N ALA A 35 11.94 -11.98 -10.98
CA ALA A 35 11.60 -13.05 -11.92
C ALA A 35 12.84 -13.61 -12.63
N ILE A 36 13.86 -12.76 -12.83
CA ILE A 36 15.15 -13.10 -13.41
C ILE A 36 16.22 -12.36 -12.61
N SER A 37 17.26 -13.06 -12.16
CA SER A 37 18.42 -12.40 -11.56
C SER A 37 19.13 -11.53 -12.61
N PRO A 38 19.27 -10.22 -12.41
CA PRO A 38 19.93 -9.35 -13.38
C PRO A 38 21.40 -9.76 -13.51
N THR A 39 21.91 -9.74 -14.75
CA THR A 39 23.33 -9.96 -15.00
C THR A 39 24.05 -8.64 -14.82
N CYS A 40 24.53 -8.37 -13.61
CA CYS A 40 25.25 -7.14 -13.33
C CYS A 40 26.73 -7.26 -13.74
N GLY A 41 27.23 -6.25 -14.44
CA GLY A 41 28.64 -6.11 -14.80
C GLY A 41 29.43 -5.33 -13.75
N ALA A 42 30.76 -5.37 -13.85
CA ALA A 42 31.62 -4.48 -13.09
C ALA A 42 31.62 -3.08 -13.75
N PRO A 43 31.45 -1.98 -12.98
CA PRO A 43 31.58 -0.63 -13.52
C PRO A 43 32.93 -0.48 -14.24
N SER A 44 32.89 -0.01 -15.49
CA SER A 44 34.08 0.09 -16.33
C SER A 44 34.53 1.55 -16.46
N ALA A 45 35.83 1.81 -16.32
CA ALA A 45 36.40 3.14 -16.56
C ALA A 45 36.49 3.49 -18.06
N ASN A 46 36.22 2.54 -18.96
CA ASN A 46 36.32 2.71 -20.42
C ASN A 46 34.99 3.08 -21.09
N GLY A 47 33.94 3.38 -20.30
CA GLY A 47 32.66 3.87 -20.82
C GLY A 47 31.66 2.79 -21.24
N SER A 48 31.89 1.52 -20.91
CA SER A 48 30.88 0.47 -21.13
C SER A 48 29.75 0.61 -20.11
N VAL A 49 28.51 0.73 -20.60
CA VAL A 49 27.30 0.71 -19.77
C VAL A 49 27.03 -0.72 -19.33
N VAL A 50 26.89 -0.92 -18.02
CA VAL A 50 26.54 -2.21 -17.42
C VAL A 50 25.42 -2.00 -16.42
N ASP A 51 24.54 -2.99 -16.28
CA ASP A 51 23.66 -3.05 -15.12
C ASP A 51 24.51 -3.24 -13.86
N VAL A 52 24.25 -2.45 -12.82
CA VAL A 52 24.95 -2.56 -11.54
C VAL A 52 23.95 -2.92 -10.46
N ASN A 53 24.27 -3.90 -9.62
CA ASN A 53 23.50 -4.18 -8.41
C ASN A 53 23.98 -3.26 -7.27
N ALA A 54 23.97 -1.97 -7.53
CA ALA A 54 24.42 -0.95 -6.60
C ALA A 54 23.31 0.10 -6.47
N GLY A 55 22.59 0.08 -5.35
CA GLY A 55 21.64 1.16 -5.02
C GLY A 55 20.45 0.74 -4.18
N LEU A 56 19.95 -0.49 -4.35
CA LEU A 56 18.85 -1.02 -3.54
C LEU A 56 19.35 -2.12 -2.60
N TYR A 57 18.91 -2.05 -1.35
CA TYR A 57 19.14 -3.09 -0.36
C TYR A 57 18.14 -4.23 -0.57
N ALA A 58 18.33 -5.34 0.15
CA ALA A 58 17.29 -6.37 0.23
C ALA A 58 15.98 -5.73 0.69
N LEU A 59 14.85 -6.16 0.12
CA LEU A 59 13.54 -5.53 0.40
C LEU A 59 13.20 -5.50 1.90
N SER A 60 13.65 -6.51 2.66
CA SER A 60 13.51 -6.61 4.13
C SER A 60 14.19 -5.49 4.94
N GLU A 61 15.14 -4.76 4.34
CA GLU A 61 15.87 -3.66 4.99
C GLU A 61 15.03 -2.37 5.05
N TYR A 62 14.01 -2.24 4.21
CA TYR A 62 13.14 -1.08 4.19
C TYR A 62 12.09 -1.16 5.29
N LYS A 63 11.92 -0.06 6.02
CA LYS A 63 10.93 0.12 7.11
C LYS A 63 9.85 1.12 6.73
N THR A 64 10.14 1.96 5.75
CA THR A 64 9.22 2.96 5.22
C THR A 64 9.28 2.92 3.71
N ILE A 65 8.12 2.95 3.07
CA ILE A 65 7.96 3.11 1.64
C ILE A 65 7.18 4.42 1.43
N VAL A 66 7.74 5.32 0.64
CA VAL A 66 7.08 6.56 0.23
C VAL A 66 6.82 6.45 -1.27
N SER A 67 5.55 6.47 -1.67
CA SER A 67 5.17 6.23 -3.06
C SER A 67 4.45 7.42 -3.66
N PHE A 68 4.78 7.69 -4.91
CA PHE A 68 4.17 8.71 -5.74
C PHE A 68 3.73 8.10 -7.06
N GLY A 69 2.69 8.65 -7.68
CA GLY A 69 2.20 8.09 -8.92
C GLY A 69 0.77 8.41 -9.28
N ASP A 70 0.20 7.50 -10.06
CA ASP A 70 -1.13 7.63 -10.64
C ASP A 70 -2.10 6.55 -10.12
N SER A 71 -3.10 6.19 -10.94
CA SER A 71 -4.10 5.17 -10.61
C SER A 71 -3.53 3.77 -10.40
N PHE A 72 -2.37 3.43 -10.97
CA PHE A 72 -1.74 2.12 -10.78
C PHE A 72 -1.09 1.97 -9.41
N THR A 73 -0.82 3.08 -8.73
CA THR A 73 -0.15 3.13 -7.41
C THR A 73 -1.09 3.57 -6.29
N SER A 74 -2.18 4.27 -6.61
CA SER A 74 -3.09 4.84 -5.62
C SER A 74 -3.83 3.77 -4.80
N SER A 75 -3.63 3.86 -3.49
CA SER A 75 -4.30 3.12 -2.42
C SER A 75 -5.66 3.72 -2.03
N GLY A 76 -6.14 4.76 -2.74
CA GLY A 76 -7.37 5.47 -2.42
C GLY A 76 -7.21 6.61 -1.41
N LYS A 77 -6.01 6.77 -0.83
CA LYS A 77 -5.56 7.97 -0.11
C LYS A 77 -4.33 8.55 -0.79
N SER A 78 -4.07 9.83 -0.57
CA SER A 78 -2.99 10.56 -1.25
C SER A 78 -2.30 11.60 -0.35
N ASP A 79 -2.46 11.48 0.96
CA ASP A 79 -1.89 12.36 1.98
C ASP A 79 -0.79 11.68 2.80
N GLY A 80 -0.39 10.46 2.42
CA GLY A 80 0.57 9.64 3.16
C GLY A 80 0.00 8.99 4.42
N SER A 81 -1.31 9.07 4.68
CA SER A 81 -1.94 8.32 5.79
C SER A 81 -2.11 6.84 5.45
N GLU A 82 -2.24 6.01 6.49
CA GLU A 82 -2.42 4.56 6.33
C GLU A 82 -3.62 4.26 5.42
N PRO A 83 -3.45 3.42 4.39
CA PRO A 83 -4.55 3.05 3.51
C PRO A 83 -5.69 2.35 4.24
N ASP A 84 -6.93 2.63 3.85
CA ASP A 84 -8.08 1.86 4.35
C ASP A 84 -8.03 0.44 3.75
N PRO A 85 -8.56 -0.60 4.43
CA PRO A 85 -8.58 -1.96 3.88
C PRO A 85 -9.25 -2.03 2.50
N PRO A 86 -8.79 -2.90 1.58
CA PRO A 86 -9.37 -3.06 0.25
C PRO A 86 -10.69 -3.84 0.30
N VAL A 87 -11.73 -3.20 0.82
CA VAL A 87 -13.09 -3.76 0.96
C VAL A 87 -14.01 -3.19 -0.11
N GLN A 88 -14.90 -4.02 -0.63
CA GLN A 88 -15.92 -3.63 -1.59
C GLN A 88 -16.95 -2.68 -0.98
N THR A 89 -17.19 -1.54 -1.64
CA THR A 89 -18.28 -0.61 -1.30
C THR A 89 -19.35 -0.63 -2.39
N GLY A 90 -20.53 -1.16 -2.06
CA GLY A 90 -21.64 -1.28 -3.03
C GLY A 90 -21.26 -2.15 -4.24
N THR A 91 -21.56 -1.66 -5.44
CA THR A 91 -21.20 -2.33 -6.72
C THR A 91 -19.89 -1.81 -7.32
N SER A 92 -19.16 -0.95 -6.59
CA SER A 92 -17.91 -0.39 -7.10
C SER A 92 -16.83 -1.46 -7.23
N PRO A 93 -16.10 -1.52 -8.36
CA PRO A 93 -14.92 -2.36 -8.48
C PRO A 93 -13.69 -1.77 -7.76
N ARG A 94 -13.82 -0.58 -7.17
CA ARG A 94 -12.73 0.18 -6.52
C ARG A 94 -12.69 -0.06 -5.02
N TYR A 95 -12.00 -1.12 -4.61
CA TYR A 95 -12.02 -1.56 -3.23
C TYR A 95 -11.17 -0.62 -2.38
N GLY A 96 -11.70 -0.14 -1.26
CA GLY A 96 -11.02 0.88 -0.44
C GLY A 96 -10.59 2.14 -1.21
N GLY A 97 -11.25 2.47 -2.34
CA GLY A 97 -10.91 3.62 -3.17
C GLY A 97 -9.83 3.40 -4.24
N ARG A 98 -9.20 2.21 -4.28
CA ARG A 98 -8.17 1.86 -5.29
C ARG A 98 -8.77 1.77 -6.69
N PHE A 99 -7.95 1.96 -7.72
CA PHE A 99 -8.33 1.61 -9.10
C PHE A 99 -8.14 0.11 -9.38
N ALA A 100 -8.40 -0.71 -8.36
CA ALA A 100 -8.31 -2.15 -8.33
C ALA A 100 -9.37 -2.71 -7.37
N ASN A 101 -9.63 -4.01 -7.48
CA ASN A 101 -10.53 -4.78 -6.60
C ASN A 101 -9.78 -5.46 -5.45
N GLY A 102 -8.60 -4.95 -5.09
CA GLY A 102 -7.68 -5.50 -4.10
C GLY A 102 -6.49 -4.57 -3.91
N TYR A 103 -5.46 -5.06 -3.22
CA TYR A 103 -4.20 -4.34 -3.04
C TYR A 103 -3.54 -4.01 -4.39
N VAL A 104 -3.01 -2.80 -4.53
CA VAL A 104 -2.13 -2.45 -5.65
C VAL A 104 -0.69 -2.93 -5.39
N TRP A 105 0.18 -2.85 -6.40
CA TRP A 105 1.54 -3.41 -6.33
C TRP A 105 2.34 -2.89 -5.13
N ILE A 106 2.23 -1.60 -4.81
CA ILE A 106 3.00 -0.97 -3.73
C ILE A 106 2.56 -1.43 -2.34
N GLU A 107 1.29 -1.77 -2.19
CA GLU A 107 0.75 -2.30 -0.94
C GLU A 107 1.18 -3.74 -0.72
N ASN A 108 1.24 -4.55 -1.79
CA ASN A 108 1.81 -5.89 -1.71
C ASN A 108 3.30 -5.81 -1.32
N LEU A 109 4.04 -4.84 -1.88
CA LEU A 109 5.43 -4.61 -1.49
C LEU A 109 5.57 -4.23 -0.01
N ALA A 110 4.73 -3.33 0.48
CA ALA A 110 4.72 -2.95 1.89
C ALA A 110 4.38 -4.14 2.81
N ASN A 111 3.42 -4.98 2.40
CA ASN A 111 3.00 -6.16 3.14
C ASN A 111 4.12 -7.23 3.18
N ASP A 112 4.84 -7.44 2.08
CA ASP A 112 5.99 -8.36 2.01
C ASP A 112 7.14 -7.96 2.93
N THR A 113 7.40 -6.65 3.04
CA THR A 113 8.52 -6.14 3.82
C THR A 113 8.15 -5.81 5.27
N GLY A 114 6.85 -5.73 5.57
CA GLY A 114 6.33 -5.14 6.80
C GLY A 114 6.66 -3.65 6.94
N ALA A 115 6.85 -2.95 5.82
CA ALA A 115 7.19 -1.53 5.83
C ALA A 115 5.91 -0.68 5.95
N HIS A 116 6.03 0.48 6.60
CA HIS A 116 4.97 1.48 6.59
C HIS A 116 4.86 2.14 5.22
N LEU A 117 3.67 2.16 4.63
CA LEU A 117 3.41 2.80 3.35
C LEU A 117 2.85 4.20 3.54
N LEU A 118 3.54 5.20 2.98
CA LEU A 118 3.02 6.53 2.75
C LEU A 118 2.76 6.71 1.26
N ASP A 119 1.50 6.63 0.88
CA ASP A 119 1.09 6.79 -0.50
C ASP A 119 0.56 8.20 -0.79
N TYR A 120 1.14 8.83 -1.81
CA TYR A 120 0.76 10.14 -2.32
C TYR A 120 0.22 10.08 -3.74
N ALA A 121 0.08 8.87 -4.31
CA ALA A 121 -0.38 8.70 -5.68
C ALA A 121 -1.83 9.18 -5.86
N VAL A 122 -2.05 9.98 -6.90
CA VAL A 122 -3.36 10.53 -7.25
C VAL A 122 -3.78 9.98 -8.61
N PRO A 123 -4.95 9.33 -8.73
CA PRO A 123 -5.43 8.81 -10.01
C PRO A 123 -5.49 9.88 -11.10
N GLY A 124 -4.90 9.57 -12.26
CA GLY A 124 -4.83 10.49 -13.39
C GLY A 124 -3.75 11.58 -13.29
N ALA A 125 -2.89 11.52 -12.27
CA ALA A 125 -1.78 12.44 -12.13
C ALA A 125 -0.80 12.35 -13.31
N VAL A 126 -0.25 13.50 -13.67
CA VAL A 126 0.83 13.62 -14.67
C VAL A 126 2.17 13.86 -13.99
N THR A 127 3.28 13.79 -14.72
CA THR A 127 4.59 14.14 -14.15
C THR A 127 4.64 15.60 -13.70
N ASP A 128 4.22 16.52 -14.57
CA ASP A 128 4.16 17.94 -14.26
C ASP A 128 3.09 18.61 -15.14
N THR A 129 2.25 19.44 -14.52
CA THR A 129 1.19 20.19 -15.22
C THR A 129 1.75 21.34 -16.04
N ALA A 130 2.94 21.86 -15.71
CA ALA A 130 3.58 22.95 -16.45
C ALA A 130 4.00 22.55 -17.88
N ILE A 131 4.34 21.28 -18.08
CA ILE A 131 4.72 20.72 -19.39
C ILE A 131 3.56 20.03 -20.11
N TRP A 132 2.41 19.87 -19.45
CA TRP A 132 1.21 19.25 -20.00
C TRP A 132 -0.02 20.17 -19.86
N PRO A 133 -0.15 21.21 -20.71
CA PRO A 133 -1.18 22.24 -20.55
C PRO A 133 -2.61 21.73 -20.57
N SER A 134 -2.90 20.66 -21.32
CA SER A 134 -4.24 20.04 -21.33
C SER A 134 -4.60 19.31 -20.03
N LYS A 135 -3.66 19.21 -19.08
CA LYS A 135 -3.80 18.62 -17.75
C LYS A 135 -3.53 19.63 -16.64
N ALA A 136 -3.59 20.93 -16.94
CA ALA A 136 -3.23 22.00 -16.00
C ALA A 136 -4.01 22.00 -14.67
N THR A 137 -5.22 21.44 -14.65
CA THR A 137 -6.10 21.36 -13.47
C THR A 137 -6.05 20.02 -12.75
N GLU A 138 -5.26 19.07 -13.25
CA GLU A 138 -5.10 17.74 -12.63
C GLU A 138 -4.00 17.75 -11.56
N SER A 139 -3.90 16.65 -10.81
CA SER A 139 -2.76 16.43 -9.92
C SER A 139 -1.48 16.14 -10.68
N SER A 140 -0.32 16.38 -10.07
CA SER A 140 0.98 15.98 -10.62
C SER A 140 1.94 15.43 -9.59
N PHE A 141 2.95 14.69 -10.04
CA PHE A 141 4.07 14.25 -9.20
C PHE A 141 4.71 15.42 -8.44
N VAL A 142 4.91 16.57 -9.10
CA VAL A 142 5.44 17.78 -8.47
C VAL A 142 4.58 18.22 -7.27
N GLN A 143 3.24 18.19 -7.41
CA GLN A 143 2.34 18.52 -6.31
C GLN A 143 2.36 17.46 -5.20
N GLN A 144 2.43 16.17 -5.55
CA GLN A 144 2.52 15.08 -4.58
C GLN A 144 3.80 15.19 -3.73
N VAL A 145 4.94 15.49 -4.35
CA VAL A 145 6.20 15.78 -3.66
C VAL A 145 6.07 17.00 -2.74
N ALA A 146 5.37 18.05 -3.18
CA ALA A 146 5.15 19.22 -2.34
C ALA A 146 4.32 18.89 -1.08
N ILE A 147 3.28 18.05 -1.20
CA ILE A 147 2.51 17.57 -0.05
C ILE A 147 3.43 16.81 0.93
N PHE A 148 4.21 15.85 0.43
CA PHE A 148 5.17 15.10 1.23
C PHE A 148 6.18 16.00 1.95
N GLN A 149 6.79 16.95 1.24
CA GLN A 149 7.77 17.88 1.81
C GLN A 149 7.17 18.78 2.89
N ASN A 150 5.92 19.24 2.71
CA ASN A 150 5.22 20.08 3.68
C ASN A 150 4.95 19.36 5.02
N GLN A 151 4.99 18.04 5.04
CA GLN A 151 4.82 17.25 6.27
C GLN A 151 6.11 17.11 7.08
N SER A 152 7.27 17.56 6.54
CA SER A 152 8.54 17.66 7.28
C SER A 152 8.98 16.35 7.97
N HIS A 153 8.79 15.21 7.30
CA HIS A 153 9.20 13.90 7.82
C HIS A 153 10.71 13.82 8.06
N SER A 154 11.12 13.15 9.13
CA SER A 154 12.53 12.87 9.46
C SER A 154 12.84 11.38 9.28
N PHE A 155 12.83 10.92 8.03
CA PHE A 155 13.06 9.52 7.70
C PHE A 155 14.55 9.17 7.59
N ASN A 156 14.89 7.92 7.90
CA ASN A 156 16.23 7.40 7.69
C ASN A 156 16.39 6.99 6.21
N PRO A 157 17.27 7.65 5.44
CA PRO A 157 17.43 7.36 4.01
C PRO A 157 17.96 5.96 3.72
N LYS A 158 18.57 5.27 4.70
CA LYS A 158 19.04 3.89 4.53
C LYS A 158 17.91 2.86 4.58
N THR A 159 16.80 3.18 5.24
CA THR A 159 15.66 2.26 5.45
C THR A 159 14.37 2.79 4.83
N THR A 160 14.46 3.83 3.99
CA THR A 160 13.32 4.41 3.29
C THR A 160 13.45 4.15 1.80
N LEU A 161 12.47 3.49 1.22
CA LEU A 161 12.34 3.29 -0.21
C LEU A 161 11.41 4.38 -0.77
N TYR A 162 11.85 5.05 -1.83
CA TYR A 162 11.01 5.96 -2.60
C TYR A 162 10.65 5.32 -3.93
N SER A 163 9.37 5.28 -4.26
CA SER A 163 8.86 4.77 -5.54
C SER A 163 8.11 5.84 -6.30
N VAL A 164 8.25 5.83 -7.63
CA VAL A 164 7.52 6.70 -8.55
C VAL A 164 7.03 5.86 -9.72
N PHE A 165 5.71 5.88 -9.97
CA PHE A 165 5.13 5.24 -11.15
C PHE A 165 3.94 6.05 -11.68
N LEU A 166 4.11 6.63 -12.87
CA LEU A 166 3.20 7.57 -13.55
C LEU A 166 2.92 7.09 -14.99
#